data_AF-A0A314UUH8-F1
#
_entry.id   AF-A0A314UUH8-F1
#
_cell.length_a   1.000
_cell.length_b   1.000
_cell.length_c   1.000
_cell.angle_alpha   90.00
_cell.angle_beta   90.00
_cell.angle_gamma   90.00
#
_symmetry.space_group_name_H-M   'P 1'
#
loop_
_entity.id
_entity.type
_entity.pdbx_description
1 polymer ?
#
loop_
_entity_poly.entity_id
_entity_poly.type
_entity_poly.pdbx_seq_one_letter_code
_entity_poly.pdbx_strand_id
1 'polypeptide(L)'
;MRKGQMTLLCAAQLNFASAIKSAHAFGCDLRVLSAANEFFILKHHGLMDCLSEINTNPCIIDEQGRLRILPYHDFHSSSYGCTICPPSMCKGLILEKIQASVATDGKKHKQLIYVGDGAPDFCAGLKLDEGDFLMPRRDFPI
;
A
#
# COMPACT_ATOMS: atom_id res chain seq x y z
N MET A 1 9.43 16.12 13.27
CA MET A 1 9.44 15.18 12.13
C MET A 1 10.42 15.72 11.09
N ARG A 2 11.40 14.92 10.63
CA ARG A 2 12.39 15.38 9.63
C ARG A 2 11.84 15.12 8.22
N LYS A 3 11.75 16.16 7.39
CA LYS A 3 11.27 16.07 5.99
C LYS A 3 12.09 15.04 5.20
N GLY A 4 11.43 14.15 4.46
CA GLY A 4 12.06 13.27 3.45
C GLY A 4 12.68 11.94 3.94
N GLN A 5 12.55 11.56 5.21
CA GLN A 5 13.12 10.29 5.75
C GLN A 5 12.11 9.17 5.98
N MET A 6 10.82 9.38 5.67
CA MET A 6 9.76 8.49 6.10
C MET A 6 8.84 8.14 4.93
N THR A 7 8.61 6.85 4.73
CA THR A 7 7.65 6.34 3.76
C THR A 7 6.44 5.81 4.49
N LEU A 8 5.26 6.41 4.28
CA LEU A 8 4.01 5.90 4.83
C LEU A 8 3.36 4.95 3.82
N LEU A 9 3.07 3.73 4.26
CA LEU A 9 2.38 2.72 3.49
C LEU A 9 0.97 2.56 4.05
N CYS A 10 -0.04 2.91 3.26
CA CYS A 10 -1.42 2.86 3.73
C CYS A 10 -2.19 1.74 3.02
N ALA A 11 -2.84 0.89 3.81
CA ALA A 11 -3.96 0.08 3.35
C ALA A 11 -5.13 1.03 3.10
N ALA A 12 -5.40 1.34 1.84
CA ALA A 12 -6.38 2.34 1.47
C ALA A 12 -7.78 1.94 1.99
N GLN A 13 -8.25 2.65 3.01
CA GLN A 13 -9.65 2.75 3.40
C GLN A 13 -10.01 4.23 3.58
N LEU A 14 -11.31 4.55 3.42
CA LEU A 14 -11.88 5.91 3.40
C LEU A 14 -11.51 6.77 4.63
N ASN A 15 -11.17 6.14 5.75
CA ASN A 15 -10.85 6.77 7.03
C ASN A 15 -9.41 7.32 7.13
N PHE A 16 -8.52 7.02 6.18
CA PHE A 16 -7.13 7.49 6.22
C PHE A 16 -6.87 8.79 5.42
N ALA A 17 -7.86 9.31 4.68
CA ALA A 17 -7.65 10.44 3.76
C ALA A 17 -7.06 11.69 4.44
N SER A 18 -7.51 12.03 5.66
CA SER A 18 -6.97 13.17 6.43
C SER A 18 -5.52 12.95 6.87
N ALA A 19 -5.19 11.73 7.31
CA ALA A 19 -3.83 11.36 7.70
C ALA A 19 -2.87 11.38 6.51
N ILE A 20 -3.30 10.85 5.35
CA ILE A 20 -2.54 10.89 4.09
C ILE A 20 -2.26 12.35 3.68
N LYS A 21 -3.29 13.20 3.62
CA LYS A 21 -3.11 14.62 3.27
C LYS A 21 -2.18 15.35 4.24
N SER A 22 -2.31 15.08 5.53
CA SER A 22 -1.43 15.66 6.55
C SER A 22 0.01 15.22 6.38
N ALA A 23 0.25 13.91 6.23
CA ALA A 23 1.59 13.36 6.02
C ALA A 23 2.24 13.90 4.73
N HIS A 24 1.45 14.09 3.67
CA HIS A 24 1.89 14.70 2.42
C HIS A 24 2.32 16.16 2.64
N ALA A 25 1.52 16.94 3.36
CA ALA A 25 1.86 18.32 3.71
C ALA A 25 3.14 18.43 4.58
N PHE A 26 3.45 17.39 5.36
CA PHE A 26 4.71 17.29 6.11
C PHE A 26 5.91 16.81 5.27
N GLY A 27 5.72 16.52 3.98
CA GLY A 27 6.77 16.09 3.06
C GLY A 27 7.19 14.64 3.24
N CYS A 28 6.26 13.77 3.67
CA CYS A 28 6.48 12.33 3.68
C CYS A 28 6.35 11.75 2.26
N ASP A 29 7.11 10.70 1.98
CA ASP A 29 6.91 9.86 0.80
C ASP A 29 5.70 8.96 1.08
N LEU A 30 4.63 9.02 0.29
CA LEU A 30 3.41 8.25 0.58
C LEU A 30 3.17 7.24 -0.53
N ARG A 31 2.97 5.99 -0.16
CA ARG A 31 2.68 4.90 -1.08
C ARG A 31 1.46 4.15 -0.59
N VAL A 32 0.65 3.64 -1.50
CA VAL A 32 -0.57 2.92 -1.14
C VAL A 32 -0.46 1.46 -1.54
N LEU A 33 -0.94 0.58 -0.65
CA LEU A 33 -0.95 -0.87 -0.84
C LEU A 33 -2.32 -1.43 -0.44
N SER A 34 -3.21 -1.61 -1.40
CA SER A 34 -4.60 -2.01 -1.12
C SER A 34 -5.15 -3.05 -2.08
N ALA A 35 -5.71 -4.12 -1.54
CA ALA A 35 -6.44 -5.14 -2.30
C ALA A 35 -7.80 -4.64 -2.83
N ALA A 36 -8.21 -3.43 -2.47
CA ALA A 36 -9.33 -2.77 -3.10
C ALA A 36 -8.97 -2.28 -4.52
N ASN A 37 -9.93 -1.69 -5.23
CA ASN A 37 -9.72 -1.18 -6.59
C ASN A 37 -9.26 0.29 -6.60
N GLU A 38 -8.51 0.65 -7.63
CA GLU A 38 -7.94 1.99 -7.83
C GLU A 38 -9.03 3.08 -7.95
N PHE A 39 -10.12 2.76 -8.63
CA PHE A 39 -11.18 3.71 -9.01
C PHE A 39 -11.90 4.32 -7.80
N PHE A 40 -12.29 3.49 -6.83
CA PHE A 40 -13.18 3.91 -5.76
C PHE A 40 -12.48 4.66 -4.62
N ILE A 41 -11.19 4.41 -4.38
CA ILE A 41 -10.54 4.91 -3.16
C ILE A 41 -9.69 6.15 -3.41
N LEU A 42 -8.97 6.23 -4.52
CA LEU A 42 -7.94 7.25 -4.71
C LEU A 42 -8.46 8.47 -5.47
N LYS A 43 -9.22 8.24 -6.54
CA LYS A 43 -9.80 9.31 -7.37
C LYS A 43 -10.88 10.08 -6.63
N HIS A 44 -11.80 9.38 -5.97
CA HIS A 44 -12.92 10.01 -5.28
C HIS A 44 -12.49 10.95 -4.13
N HIS A 45 -11.35 10.68 -3.48
CA HIS A 45 -10.87 11.46 -2.33
C HIS A 45 -9.81 12.52 -2.66
N GLY A 46 -9.42 12.62 -3.94
CA GLY A 46 -8.36 13.53 -4.39
C GLY A 46 -7.03 13.21 -3.71
N LEU A 47 -6.67 11.92 -3.63
CA LEU A 47 -5.44 11.46 -2.98
C LEU A 47 -4.33 11.11 -3.98
N MET A 48 -4.64 11.09 -5.29
CA MET A 48 -3.68 10.74 -6.34
C MET A 48 -2.42 11.60 -6.26
N ASP A 49 -2.58 12.92 -6.08
CA ASP A 49 -1.46 13.87 -6.04
C ASP A 49 -0.63 13.77 -4.74
N CYS A 50 -1.13 13.04 -3.74
CA CYS A 50 -0.40 12.82 -2.49
C CYS A 50 0.53 11.60 -2.54
N LEU A 51 0.35 10.71 -3.53
CA LEU A 51 0.96 9.39 -3.57
C LEU A 51 2.05 9.31 -4.65
N SER A 52 3.24 8.84 -4.26
CA SER A 52 4.36 8.59 -5.17
C SER A 52 4.26 7.23 -5.86
N GLU A 53 3.54 6.28 -5.27
CA GLU A 53 3.35 4.94 -5.81
C GLU A 53 2.00 4.36 -5.39
N ILE A 54 1.33 3.69 -6.35
CA ILE A 54 0.02 3.09 -6.17
C ILE A 54 0.08 1.60 -6.52
N ASN A 55 -0.07 0.75 -5.51
CA ASN A 55 -0.18 -0.69 -5.67
C ASN A 55 -1.58 -1.15 -5.25
N THR A 56 -2.39 -1.53 -6.23
CA THR A 56 -3.80 -1.89 -6.09
C THR A 56 -4.21 -2.83 -7.20
N ASN A 57 -5.32 -3.55 -7.04
CA ASN A 57 -5.92 -4.30 -8.14
C ASN A 57 -6.33 -3.33 -9.26
N PRO A 58 -5.69 -3.40 -10.45
CA PRO A 58 -5.97 -2.47 -11.54
C PRO A 58 -7.41 -2.56 -12.00
N CYS A 59 -7.92 -1.49 -12.60
CA CYS A 59 -9.26 -1.51 -13.17
C CYS A 59 -9.34 -0.89 -14.55
N ILE A 60 -10.16 -1.47 -15.41
CA ILE A 60 -10.48 -0.96 -16.74
C ILE A 60 -12.00 -0.87 -16.91
N ILE A 61 -12.46 0.10 -17.68
CA ILE A 61 -13.85 0.12 -18.15
C ILE A 61 -13.86 -0.62 -19.49
N ASP A 62 -14.65 -1.69 -19.60
CA ASP A 62 -14.78 -2.43 -20.86
C ASP A 62 -15.63 -1.68 -21.89
N GLU A 63 -15.67 -2.21 -23.12
CA GLU A 63 -16.42 -1.62 -24.24
C GLU A 63 -17.93 -1.48 -23.97
N GLN A 64 -18.45 -2.21 -22.98
CA GLN A 64 -19.86 -2.15 -22.57
C GLN A 64 -20.07 -1.22 -21.36
N GLY A 65 -19.06 -0.45 -20.96
CA GLY A 65 -19.13 0.50 -19.85
C GLY A 65 -19.05 -0.15 -18.47
N ARG A 66 -18.61 -1.41 -18.35
CA ARG A 66 -18.53 -2.11 -17.07
C ARG A 66 -17.14 -1.99 -16.45
N LEU A 67 -17.10 -1.77 -15.14
CA LEU A 67 -15.85 -1.81 -14.38
C LEU A 67 -15.35 -3.25 -14.26
N ARG A 68 -14.16 -3.51 -14.81
CA ARG A 68 -13.42 -4.76 -14.67
C ARG A 68 -12.25 -4.55 -13.74
N ILE A 69 -12.22 -5.32 -12.66
CA ILE A 69 -11.09 -5.36 -11.71
C ILE A 69 -10.20 -6.52 -12.11
N LEU A 70 -8.92 -6.24 -12.30
CA LEU A 70 -7.89 -7.21 -12.63
C LEU A 70 -7.08 -7.52 -11.37
N PRO A 71 -6.58 -8.76 -11.20
CA PRO A 71 -5.73 -9.07 -10.07
C PRO A 71 -4.35 -8.43 -10.26
N TYR A 72 -3.74 -7.96 -9.17
CA TYR A 72 -2.36 -7.46 -9.21
C TYR A 72 -1.37 -8.59 -9.50
N HIS A 73 -1.63 -9.79 -8.97
CA HIS A 73 -0.91 -11.02 -9.28
C HIS A 73 -1.73 -11.89 -10.23
N ASP A 74 -1.12 -12.36 -11.31
CA ASP A 74 -1.79 -13.30 -12.21
C ASP A 74 -1.99 -14.66 -11.50
N PHE A 75 -3.24 -15.09 -11.34
CA PHE A 75 -3.61 -16.32 -10.64
C PHE A 75 -2.93 -17.59 -11.18
N HIS A 76 -2.51 -17.59 -12.45
CA HIS A 76 -1.93 -18.77 -13.10
C HIS A 76 -0.40 -18.88 -12.95
N SER A 77 0.30 -17.75 -12.76
CA SER A 77 1.76 -17.70 -12.65
C SER A 77 2.27 -17.55 -11.21
N SER A 78 1.36 -17.41 -10.24
CA SER A 78 1.62 -16.88 -8.91
C SER A 78 1.44 -17.90 -7.78
N SER A 79 2.18 -19.01 -7.77
CA SER A 79 2.28 -19.85 -6.56
C SER A 79 3.32 -19.25 -5.61
N TYR A 80 2.95 -18.19 -4.90
CA TYR A 80 3.87 -17.51 -3.98
C TYR A 80 3.84 -18.05 -2.55
N GLY A 81 3.12 -19.16 -2.31
CA GLY A 81 3.06 -19.82 -0.99
C GLY A 81 2.42 -19.00 0.14
N CYS A 82 1.92 -17.79 -0.14
CA CYS A 82 1.26 -16.96 0.86
C CYS A 82 -0.13 -17.51 1.18
N THR A 83 -0.37 -17.88 2.43
CA THR A 83 -1.67 -18.35 2.94
C THR A 83 -2.46 -17.26 3.66
N ILE A 84 -1.89 -16.07 3.83
CA ILE A 84 -2.47 -14.95 4.58
C ILE A 84 -3.24 -14.00 3.67
N CYS A 85 -2.72 -13.73 2.48
CA CYS A 85 -3.29 -12.76 1.54
C CYS A 85 -4.26 -13.43 0.54
N PRO A 86 -5.22 -12.68 0.00
CA PRO A 86 -6.00 -13.14 -1.15
C PRO A 86 -5.09 -13.44 -2.36
N PRO A 87 -5.48 -14.38 -3.24
CA PRO A 87 -4.67 -14.73 -4.41
C PRO A 87 -4.42 -13.56 -5.37
N SER A 88 -5.27 -12.53 -5.36
CA SER A 88 -5.17 -11.38 -6.25
C SER A 88 -4.02 -10.46 -5.90
N MET A 89 -3.58 -10.41 -4.64
CA MET A 89 -2.61 -9.43 -4.17
C MET A 89 -1.98 -9.83 -2.83
N CYS A 90 -0.67 -10.10 -2.82
CA CYS A 90 0.10 -10.39 -1.62
C CYS A 90 0.83 -9.13 -1.15
N LYS A 91 0.38 -8.56 -0.03
CA LYS A 91 0.96 -7.31 0.48
C LYS A 91 2.41 -7.47 0.94
N GLY A 92 2.80 -8.65 1.43
CA GLY A 92 4.19 -8.93 1.79
C GLY A 92 5.16 -8.84 0.60
N LEU A 93 4.83 -9.49 -0.52
CA LEU A 93 5.68 -9.45 -1.72
C LEU A 93 5.80 -8.05 -2.31
N ILE A 94 4.73 -7.28 -2.25
CA ILE A 94 4.76 -5.92 -2.78
C ILE A 94 5.57 -5.02 -1.84
N LEU A 95 5.50 -5.22 -0.52
CA LEU A 95 6.35 -4.50 0.42
C LEU A 95 7.84 -4.78 0.18
N GLU A 96 8.22 -6.04 -0.07
CA GLU A 96 9.61 -6.39 -0.42
C GLU A 96 10.08 -5.64 -1.69
N LYS A 97 9.22 -5.52 -2.71
CA LYS A 97 9.51 -4.72 -3.91
C LYS A 97 9.67 -3.23 -3.59
N ILE A 98 8.83 -2.70 -2.72
CA ILE A 98 8.90 -1.29 -2.29
C ILE A 98 10.21 -1.05 -1.53
N GLN A 99 10.58 -1.90 -0.58
CA GLN A 99 11.85 -1.84 0.14
C GLN A 99 13.05 -1.83 -0.82
N ALA A 100 13.05 -2.74 -1.81
CA ALA A 100 14.10 -2.78 -2.82
C ALA A 100 14.20 -1.47 -3.61
N SER A 101 13.06 -0.90 -4.02
CA SER A 101 13.02 0.38 -4.75
C SER A 101 13.51 1.57 -3.91
N VAL A 102 13.23 1.56 -2.61
CA VAL A 102 13.66 2.61 -1.68
C VAL A 102 15.16 2.51 -1.40
N ALA A 103 15.70 1.29 -1.31
CA ALA A 103 17.12 1.05 -1.08
C ALA A 103 18.01 1.50 -2.25
N THR A 104 17.51 1.40 -3.50
CA THR A 104 18.24 1.83 -4.70
C THR A 104 18.34 3.34 -4.86
N ASP A 105 17.59 4.12 -4.08
CA ASP A 105 17.40 5.57 -4.26
C ASP A 105 18.55 6.44 -3.69
N GLY A 106 19.67 5.81 -3.27
CA GLY A 106 20.90 6.46 -2.80
C GLY A 106 20.77 7.28 -1.50
N LYS A 107 19.58 7.33 -0.91
CA LYS A 107 19.27 8.04 0.34
C LYS A 107 19.54 7.13 1.53
N LYS A 108 19.95 7.71 2.67
CA LYS A 108 20.02 7.00 3.97
C LYS A 108 18.71 6.24 4.19
N HIS A 109 18.79 5.03 4.76
CA HIS A 109 17.66 4.16 5.09
C HIS A 109 16.44 4.99 5.51
N LYS A 110 15.38 4.95 4.68
CA LYS A 110 14.11 5.61 4.97
C LYS A 110 13.30 4.65 5.84
N GLN A 111 12.97 5.09 7.04
CA GLN A 111 12.12 4.34 7.94
C GLN A 111 10.72 4.19 7.31
N LEU A 112 10.22 2.97 7.28
CA LEU A 112 8.87 2.66 6.81
C LEU A 112 7.89 2.70 7.99
N ILE A 113 6.75 3.34 7.75
CA ILE A 113 5.60 3.27 8.64
C ILE A 113 4.46 2.64 7.85
N TYR A 114 4.04 1.46 8.25
CA TYR A 114 2.92 0.74 7.66
C TYR A 114 1.66 0.94 8.49
N VAL A 115 0.56 1.33 7.86
CA VAL A 115 -0.75 1.51 8.48
C VAL A 115 -1.75 0.56 7.82
N GLY A 116 -2.36 -0.32 8.62
CA GLY A 116 -3.25 -1.37 8.12
C GLY A 116 -4.26 -1.86 9.15
N ASP A 117 -5.19 -2.71 8.73
CA ASP A 117 -6.35 -3.08 9.56
C ASP A 117 -6.94 -4.48 9.31
N GLY A 118 -6.17 -5.39 8.72
CA GLY A 118 -6.59 -6.81 8.67
C GLY A 118 -5.46 -7.76 8.29
N ALA A 119 -5.73 -9.06 8.31
CA ALA A 119 -4.73 -10.10 8.09
C ALA A 119 -3.78 -9.89 6.88
N PRO A 120 -4.23 -9.39 5.71
CA PRO A 120 -3.30 -9.09 4.62
C PRO A 120 -2.23 -8.04 4.98
N ASP A 121 -2.54 -7.09 5.87
CA ASP A 121 -1.59 -6.11 6.40
C ASP A 121 -0.58 -6.72 7.37
N PHE A 122 -0.96 -7.76 8.11
CA PHE A 122 -0.01 -8.55 8.90
C PHE A 122 1.05 -9.20 8.00
N CYS A 123 0.66 -9.69 6.82
CA CYS A 123 1.62 -10.22 5.84
C CYS A 123 2.65 -9.18 5.38
N ALA A 124 2.27 -7.90 5.30
CA ALA A 124 3.21 -6.81 5.07
C ALA A 124 4.05 -6.53 6.34
N GLY A 125 3.41 -6.47 7.51
CA GLY A 125 4.11 -6.30 8.79
C GLY A 125 5.27 -7.28 9.01
N LEU A 126 5.12 -8.54 8.56
CA LEU A 126 6.17 -9.57 8.61
C LEU A 126 7.42 -9.27 7.77
N LYS A 127 7.36 -8.27 6.88
CA LYS A 127 8.46 -7.88 5.98
C LYS A 127 9.15 -6.58 6.37
N LEU A 128 8.64 -5.89 7.40
CA LEU A 128 9.25 -4.68 7.93
C LEU A 128 10.61 -4.99 8.57
N ASP A 129 11.56 -4.06 8.43
CA ASP A 129 12.92 -4.19 8.97
C ASP A 129 13.03 -3.66 10.40
N GLU A 130 14.17 -3.90 11.05
CA GLU A 130 14.46 -3.30 12.34
C GLU A 130 14.44 -1.76 12.25
N GLY A 131 13.62 -1.14 13.08
CA GLY A 131 13.42 0.30 13.10
C GLY A 131 12.19 0.78 12.33
N ASP A 132 11.53 -0.07 11.55
CA ASP A 132 10.23 0.24 10.93
C ASP A 132 9.08 0.13 11.93
N PHE A 133 7.93 0.71 11.59
CA PHE A 133 6.73 0.69 12.44
C PHE A 133 5.52 0.08 11.72
N LEU A 134 4.84 -0.83 12.41
CA LEU A 134 3.48 -1.25 12.07
C LEU A 134 2.50 -0.52 12.99
N MET A 135 1.53 0.18 12.41
CA MET A 135 0.48 0.90 13.10
C MET A 135 -0.89 0.26 12.78
N PRO A 136 -1.35 -0.71 13.59
CA PRO A 136 -2.68 -1.27 13.46
C PRO A 136 -3.75 -0.19 13.62
N ARG A 137 -4.84 -0.30 12.85
CA ARG A 137 -6.05 0.44 13.18
C ARG A 137 -6.60 -0.07 14.51
N ARG A 138 -6.92 0.87 15.41
CA ARG A 138 -7.53 0.56 16.71
C ARG A 138 -8.77 -0.31 16.51
N ASP A 139 -8.88 -1.37 17.30
CA ASP A 139 -9.97 -2.37 17.30
C ASP A 139 -10.02 -3.30 16.08
N PHE A 140 -8.99 -3.28 15.23
CA PHE A 140 -8.86 -4.17 14.08
C PHE A 140 -7.55 -4.96 14.24
N PRO A 141 -7.61 -6.19 14.81
CA PRO A 141 -6.42 -6.98 15.02
C PRO A 141 -5.77 -7.33 13.68
N ILE A 142 -4.46 -7.16 13.63
CA ILE A 142 -3.57 -7.69 12.60
C ILE A 142 -2.79 -8.86 13.18
#